data_AF-B3EAH8-F1
#
_entry.id   AF-B3EAH8-F1
#
_cell.length_a   1.000
_cell.length_b   1.000
_cell.length_c   1.000
_cell.angle_alpha   90.00
_cell.angle_beta   90.00
_cell.angle_gamma   90.00
#
_symmetry.space_group_name_H-M   'P 1'
#
loop_
_entity.id
_entity.type
_entity.pdbx_description
1 polymer ?
#
loop_
_entity_poly.entity_id
_entity_poly.type
_entity_poly.pdbx_seq_one_letter_code
_entity_poly.pdbx_strand_id
1 'polypeptide(L)' 'MFGFGMPELVVILGIVVVVFGAGKLPEIGAAMGKSIKNFKSATEGNEVELLPKKDL' A
#
# COMPACT_ATOMS: atom_id res chain seq x y z
N MET A 1 -24.66 -21.52 3.58
CA MET A 1 -23.37 -21.67 2.86
C MET A 1 -22.48 -20.52 3.28
N PHE A 2 -21.64 -20.75 4.29
CA PHE A 2 -20.73 -19.73 4.84
C PHE A 2 -19.55 -19.61 3.88
N GLY A 3 -19.61 -18.61 2.99
CA GLY A 3 -18.50 -18.27 2.09
C GLY A 3 -17.28 -17.85 2.90
N PHE A 4 -16.09 -18.03 2.31
CA PHE A 4 -14.77 -17.59 2.79
C PHE A 4 -14.86 -16.58 3.94
N GLY A 5 -14.84 -17.09 5.16
CA GLY A 5 -14.91 -16.27 6.34
C GLY A 5 -13.57 -15.61 6.62
N MET A 6 -13.57 -14.76 7.64
CA MET A 6 -12.32 -14.23 8.20
C MET A 6 -11.29 -15.32 8.56
N PRO A 7 -11.67 -16.50 9.09
CA PRO A 7 -10.71 -17.57 9.40
C PRO A 7 -9.94 -18.07 8.17
N GLU A 8 -10.62 -18.32 7.05
CA GLU A 8 -9.99 -18.82 5.83
C GLU A 8 -9.01 -17.81 5.23
N LEU A 9 -9.34 -16.50 5.28
CA LEU A 9 -8.43 -15.44 4.84
C LEU A 9 -7.18 -15.36 5.71
N VAL A 10 -7.31 -15.56 7.03
CA VAL A 10 -6.16 -15.57 7.95
C VAL A 10 -5.24 -16.76 7.69
N VAL A 11 -5.80 -17.94 7.37
CA VAL A 11 -5.00 -19.12 7.00
C VAL A 11 -4.22 -18.86 5.72
N ILE A 12 -4.86 -18.30 4.69
CA ILE A 12 -4.18 -17.93 3.43
C ILE A 12 -3.08 -16.91 3.68
N LEU A 13 -3.38 -15.86 4.46
CA LEU A 13 -2.39 -14.85 4.84
C LEU A 13 -1.21 -15.48 5.58
N GLY A 14 -1.46 -16.43 6.48
CA GLY A 14 -0.42 -17.19 7.17
C GLY A 14 0.50 -17.94 6.23
N ILE A 15 -0.05 -18.62 5.21
CA ILE A 15 0.76 -19.33 4.19
C ILE A 15 1.61 -18.33 3.41
N VAL A 16 1.05 -17.20 2.99
CA VAL A 16 1.77 -16.14 2.28
C VAL A 16 2.92 -15.61 3.15
N VAL A 17 2.69 -15.37 4.44
CA VAL A 17 3.72 -14.95 5.40
C VAL A 17 4.84 -16.00 5.52
N VAL A 18 4.52 -17.29 5.51
CA VAL A 18 5.53 -18.36 5.60
C VAL A 18 6.39 -18.40 4.33
N VAL A 19 5.80 -18.24 3.15
CA VAL A 19 6.51 -18.29 1.86
C VAL A 19 7.37 -17.04 1.64
N PHE A 20 6.80 -15.85 1.88
CA PHE A 20 7.46 -14.58 1.60
C PHE A 20 8.22 -14.00 2.80
N GLY A 21 7.89 -14.43 4.02
CA GLY A 21 8.41 -13.86 5.26
C GLY A 21 7.57 -12.68 5.77
N ALA A 22 7.42 -12.59 7.10
CA ALA A 22 6.63 -11.54 7.75
C ALA A 22 7.14 -10.12 7.48
N GLY A 23 8.44 -9.95 7.21
CA GLY A 23 9.04 -8.65 6.90
C GLY A 23 8.81 -8.17 5.46
N LYS A 24 8.55 -9.08 4.50
CA LYS A 24 8.37 -8.72 3.09
C LYS A 24 7.01 -8.10 2.80
N LEU A 25 5.97 -8.48 3.55
CA LEU A 25 4.62 -7.93 3.36
C LEU A 25 4.55 -6.42 3.67
N PRO A 26 5.09 -5.91 4.80
CA PRO A 26 5.17 -4.47 5.05
C PRO A 26 6.02 -3.72 4.02
N GLU A 27 7.12 -4.31 3.56
CA GLU A 27 8.01 -3.71 2.55
C GLU A 27 7.27 -3.48 1.22
N ILE A 28 6.57 -4.52 0.73
CA ILE A 28 5.75 -4.46 -0.48
C ILE A 28 4.58 -3.48 -0.28
N GLY A 29 3.89 -3.55 0.85
CA GLY A 29 2.77 -2.66 1.18
C GLY A 29 3.19 -1.18 1.24
N ALA A 30 4.37 -0.89 1.79
CA ALA A 30 4.92 0.47 1.83
C ALA A 30 5.26 1.00 0.42
N ALA A 31 5.87 0.16 -0.43
CA ALA A 31 6.18 0.52 -1.82
C ALA A 31 4.91 0.75 -2.66
N MET A 32 3.92 -0.14 -2.53
CA MET A 32 2.62 0.01 -3.18
C MET A 32 1.86 1.23 -2.66
N GLY A 33 1.88 1.47 -1.34
CA GLY A 33 1.22 2.61 -0.71
C GLY A 33 1.77 3.95 -1.19
N LYS A 34 3.09 4.07 -1.35
CA LYS A 34 3.72 5.26 -1.96
C LYS A 34 3.27 5.44 -3.42
N SER A 35 3.21 4.37 -4.18
CA SER A 35 2.79 4.40 -5.59
C SER A 35 1.33 4.84 -5.73
N ILE A 36 0.43 4.27 -4.91
CA ILE A 36 -1.00 4.63 -4.86
C ILE A 36 -1.17 6.09 -4.41
N LYS A 37 -0.41 6.52 -3.40
CA LYS A 37 -0.42 7.92 -2.93
C LYS A 37 -0.04 8.88 -4.05
N ASN A 38 1.05 8.60 -4.76
CA ASN A 38 1.51 9.43 -5.88
C ASN A 38 0.51 9.42 -7.05
N PHE A 39 -0.07 8.26 -7.37
CA PHE A 39 -1.10 8.13 -8.40
C PHE A 39 -2.35 8.92 -8.05
N LYS A 40 -2.79 8.84 -6.80
CA LYS A 40 -3.91 9.62 -6.27
C LYS A 40 -3.63 11.12 -6.34
N SER A 41 -2.46 11.58 -5.88
CA SER A 41 -2.06 12.98 -5.95
C SER A 41 -2.03 13.52 -7.37
N ALA A 42 -1.51 12.74 -8.33
CA ALA A 42 -1.48 13.12 -9.74
C ALA A 42 -2.88 13.16 -10.38
N THR A 43 -3.79 12.28 -9.95
CA THR A 43 -5.17 12.19 -10.48
C THR A 43 -6.09 13.26 -9.89
N GLU A 44 -5.90 13.61 -8.62
CA GLU A 44 -6.71 14.62 -7.93
C GLU A 44 -6.30 16.07 -8.28
N GLY A 45 -5.27 16.25 -9.12
CA GLY A 45 -4.82 17.59 -9.54
C GLY A 45 -4.35 18.47 -8.37
N ASN A 46 -4.08 17.88 -7.21
CA ASN A 46 -3.43 18.58 -6.11
C ASN A 46 -2.02 18.86 -6.58
N GLU A 47 -1.79 20.10 -7.00
CA GLU A 47 -0.50 20.66 -7.37
C GLU A 47 0.53 20.12 -6.40
N VAL A 48 1.38 19.21 -6.89
CA VAL A 48 2.69 19.02 -6.28
C VAL A 48 3.26 20.43 -6.25
N GLU A 49 3.51 20.93 -5.05
CA GLU A 49 4.12 22.23 -4.76
C GLU A 49 5.48 22.26 -5.49
N LEU A 50 5.45 22.59 -6.78
CA LEU A 50 6.59 22.86 -7.66
C LEU A 50 7.06 24.31 -7.51
N LEU A 51 6.49 25.03 -6.55
CA LEU A 51 6.95 26.35 -6.19
C LEU A 51 7.88 26.20 -5.00
N PRO A 52 9.21 26.39 -5.16
CA PRO A 52 10.03 26.76 -4.02
C PRO A 52 9.41 28.01 -3.42
N LYS A 53 8.76 27.85 -2.28
CA LYS A 53 8.18 28.98 -1.56
C LYS A 53 9.33 29.75 -0.93
N LYS A 54 9.63 30.91 -1.54
CA LYS A 54 10.51 31.98 -1.03
C LYS A 54 12.00 31.63 -1.18
N ASP A 55 12.83 32.46 -1.82
CA ASP A 55 13.13 33.84 -1.43
C ASP A 55 13.33 34.77 -2.65
N LEU A 56 12.54 35.85 -2.73
CA LEU A 56 12.84 37.15 -3.36
C LEU A 56 11.73 38.14 -2.98
#